data_AF-A0A1H6QDI4-F1
#
_entry.id   AF-A0A1H6QDI4-F1
#
_cell.length_a   1.000
_cell.length_b   1.000
_cell.length_c   1.000
_cell.angle_alpha   90.00
_cell.angle_beta   90.00
_cell.angle_gamma   90.00
#
_symmetry.space_group_name_H-M   'P 1'
#
loop_
_entity.id
_entity.type
_entity.pdbx_description
1 polymer ?
#
loop_
_entity_poly.entity_id
_entity_poly.type
_entity_poly.pdbx_seq_one_letter_code
_entity_poly.pdbx_strand_id
1 'polypeptide(L)'
;MIGIPETGTLEHGCISANVTSGYQLTTADGRPARLAIIDEQGNVVEAGDAVAREAWNVCIAVIKNFKIGMGHIVVHSAPPGMATTQQAPKRSRG
;
A
#
# COMPACT_ATOMS: atom_id res chain seq x y z
N MET A 1 -12.99 -6.72 7.75
CA MET A 1 -12.15 -7.93 7.53
C MET A 1 -11.86 -8.51 8.90
N ILE A 2 -12.41 -9.68 9.23
CA ILE A 2 -12.22 -10.34 10.53
C ILE A 2 -11.43 -11.62 10.24
N GLY A 3 -10.10 -11.55 10.38
CA GLY A 3 -9.17 -12.65 10.08
C GLY A 3 -7.80 -12.15 9.58
N ILE A 4 -6.76 -12.96 9.78
CA ILE A 4 -5.44 -12.72 9.17
C ILE A 4 -5.58 -13.07 7.68
N PRO A 5 -5.25 -12.16 6.73
CA PRO A 5 -5.27 -12.47 5.31
C PRO A 5 -4.34 -13.64 4.97
N GLU A 6 -4.77 -14.48 4.04
CA GLU A 6 -3.89 -15.50 3.44
C GLU A 6 -2.80 -14.80 2.61
N THR A 7 -1.55 -15.28 2.73
CA THR A 7 -0.38 -14.76 2.01
C THR A 7 0.29 -15.89 1.21
N GLY A 8 1.11 -15.55 0.21
CA GLY A 8 1.81 -16.55 -0.61
C GLY A 8 0.98 -17.04 -1.80
N THR A 9 0.05 -16.22 -2.27
CA THR A 9 -0.89 -16.54 -3.36
C THR A 9 -0.39 -16.16 -4.76
N LEU A 10 0.81 -15.58 -4.87
CA LEU A 10 1.41 -15.19 -6.15
C LEU A 10 2.13 -16.38 -6.79
N GLU A 11 1.93 -16.60 -8.10
CA GLU A 11 2.53 -17.73 -8.83
C GLU A 11 4.02 -17.58 -9.12
N HIS A 12 4.51 -16.34 -9.27
CA HIS A 12 5.87 -16.06 -9.78
C HIS A 12 6.69 -15.11 -8.90
N GLY A 13 6.06 -14.52 -7.88
CA GLY A 13 6.69 -13.54 -7.00
C GLY A 13 6.50 -13.91 -5.54
N CYS A 14 7.45 -13.50 -4.71
CA CYS A 14 7.39 -13.63 -3.27
C CYS A 14 7.49 -12.24 -2.65
N ILE A 15 6.64 -11.97 -1.67
CA ILE A 15 6.68 -10.75 -0.88
C ILE A 15 6.83 -11.14 0.58
N SER A 16 7.84 -10.59 1.23
CA SER A 16 8.03 -10.69 2.68
C SER A 16 8.22 -9.30 3.27
N ALA A 17 7.97 -9.15 4.57
CA ALA A 17 8.25 -7.91 5.26
C ALA A 17 8.41 -8.13 6.76
N ASN A 18 9.21 -7.27 7.38
CA ASN A 18 9.16 -7.06 8.82
C ASN A 18 9.18 -5.55 9.13
N VAL A 19 8.99 -5.20 10.40
CA VAL A 19 8.92 -3.80 10.86
C VAL A 19 10.15 -2.97 10.48
N THR A 20 11.32 -3.60 10.36
CA THR A 20 12.59 -2.92 10.10
C THR A 20 12.91 -2.87 8.60
N SER A 21 12.63 -3.94 7.85
CA SER A 21 12.98 -4.04 6.43
C SER A 21 11.99 -3.37 5.50
N GLY A 22 10.71 -3.25 5.90
CA GLY A 22 9.62 -3.02 4.97
C GLY A 22 9.46 -4.19 3.98
N TYR A 23 8.82 -3.94 2.83
CA TYR A 23 8.65 -4.95 1.79
C TYR A 23 9.97 -5.36 1.15
N GLN A 24 10.18 -6.67 1.07
CA GLN A 24 11.22 -7.33 0.27
C GLN A 24 10.55 -8.18 -0.79
N LEU A 25 11.04 -8.07 -2.03
CA LEU A 25 10.46 -8.74 -3.18
C LEU A 25 11.51 -9.61 -3.87
N THR A 26 11.12 -10.84 -4.15
CA THR A 26 11.88 -11.75 -5.00
C THR A 26 10.99 -12.40 -6.02
N THR A 27 11.56 -12.91 -7.11
CA THR A 27 10.92 -13.91 -7.95
C THR A 27 10.81 -15.25 -7.21
N ALA A 28 10.01 -16.18 -7.73
CA ALA A 28 9.86 -17.52 -7.17
C ALA A 28 11.19 -18.31 -7.10
N ASP A 29 12.14 -18.00 -7.98
CA ASP A 29 13.50 -18.56 -7.98
C ASP A 29 14.52 -17.76 -7.15
N GLY A 30 14.05 -16.78 -6.38
CA GLY A 30 14.86 -16.05 -5.38
C GLY A 30 15.67 -14.87 -5.91
N ARG A 31 15.51 -14.49 -7.19
CA ARG A 31 16.18 -13.30 -7.74
C ARG A 31 15.51 -12.01 -7.22
N PRO A 32 16.26 -10.90 -7.07
CA PRO A 32 15.68 -9.62 -6.65
C PRO A 32 14.55 -9.16 -7.59
N ALA A 33 13.43 -8.75 -7.01
CA ALA A 33 12.29 -8.18 -7.73
C ALA A 33 11.93 -6.80 -7.18
N ARG A 34 11.05 -6.08 -7.89
CA ARG A 34 10.65 -4.69 -7.56
C ARG A 34 9.13 -4.55 -7.66
N LEU A 35 8.55 -3.71 -6.80
CA LEU A 35 7.14 -3.30 -6.96
C LEU A 35 7.00 -2.32 -8.12
N ALA A 36 5.85 -2.37 -8.78
CA ALA A 36 5.47 -1.43 -9.83
C ALA A 36 4.01 -1.02 -9.67
N ILE A 37 3.73 0.25 -9.97
CA ILE A 37 2.37 0.76 -10.22
C ILE A 37 2.17 0.66 -11.73
N ILE A 38 1.15 -0.08 -12.14
CA ILE A 38 0.80 -0.29 -13.53
C ILE A 38 -0.55 0.40 -13.77
N ASP A 39 -0.64 1.25 -14.78
CA ASP A 39 -1.90 1.90 -15.16
C ASP A 39 -2.84 0.92 -15.89
N GLU A 40 -4.05 1.38 -16.18
CA GLU A 40 -5.07 0.58 -16.88
C GLU A 40 -4.65 0.16 -18.30
N GLN A 41 -3.69 0.85 -18.91
CA GLN A 41 -3.17 0.54 -20.25
C GLN A 41 -2.01 -0.47 -20.21
N GLY A 42 -1.58 -0.87 -19.01
CA GLY A 42 -0.46 -1.78 -18.82
C GLY A 42 0.91 -1.09 -18.78
N ASN A 43 0.97 0.24 -18.73
CA ASN A 43 2.23 0.95 -18.61
C ASN A 43 2.70 0.97 -17.16
N VAL A 44 4.00 0.76 -16.95
CA VAL A 44 4.62 0.97 -15.65
C VAL A 44 4.75 2.47 -15.39
N VAL A 45 3.95 2.99 -14.47
CA VAL A 45 3.95 4.41 -14.07
C VAL A 45 5.10 4.71 -13.11
N GLU A 46 5.36 3.80 -12.18
CA GLU A 46 6.47 3.89 -11.25
C GLU A 46 6.92 2.49 -10.85
N ALA A 47 8.22 2.28 -10.61
CA ALA A 47 8.73 1.00 -10.13
C ALA A 47 9.98 1.18 -9.25
N GLY A 48 10.23 0.20 -8.38
CA GLY A 48 11.44 0.13 -7.55
C GLY A 48 11.19 0.32 -6.07
N ASP A 49 12.27 0.63 -5.35
CA ASP A 49 12.29 0.66 -3.89
C ASP A 49 11.45 1.80 -3.32
N ALA A 50 11.27 2.89 -4.08
CA ALA A 50 10.41 4.00 -3.71
C ALA A 50 8.94 3.55 -3.59
N VAL A 51 8.45 2.82 -4.60
CA VAL A 51 7.10 2.23 -4.60
C VAL A 51 6.93 1.25 -3.44
N ALA A 52 7.93 0.40 -3.19
CA ALA A 52 7.89 -0.55 -2.09
C ALA A 52 7.82 0.14 -0.71
N ARG A 53 8.60 1.21 -0.52
CA ARG A 53 8.58 2.01 0.70
C ARG A 53 7.24 2.72 0.89
N GLU A 54 6.68 3.28 -0.18
CA GLU A 54 5.40 3.99 -0.10
C GLU A 54 4.24 3.04 0.22
N ALA A 55 4.18 1.88 -0.45
CA ALA A 55 3.18 0.85 -0.17
C ALA A 55 3.26 0.36 1.29
N TRP A 56 4.48 0.18 1.82
CA TRP A 56 4.69 -0.21 3.22
C TRP A 56 4.21 0.87 4.19
N ASN A 57 4.54 2.14 3.91
CA ASN A 57 4.12 3.28 4.73
C ASN A 57 2.60 3.41 4.81
N VAL A 58 1.90 3.27 3.66
CA VAL A 58 0.44 3.28 3.61
C VAL A 58 -0.15 2.12 4.42
N CYS A 59 0.39 0.91 4.29
CA CYS A 59 -0.04 -0.26 5.07
C CYS A 59 0.10 -0.02 6.58
N ILE A 60 1.25 0.52 7.01
CA ILE A 60 1.49 0.87 8.43
C ILE A 60 0.55 1.98 8.91
N ALA A 61 0.29 3.00 8.09
CA ALA A 61 -0.64 4.08 8.42
C ALA A 61 -2.07 3.56 8.60
N VAL A 62 -2.53 2.66 7.73
CA VAL A 62 -3.83 1.98 7.84
C VAL A 62 -3.95 1.23 9.17
N ILE A 63 -2.95 0.42 9.52
CA ILE A 63 -2.96 -0.36 10.77
C ILE A 63 -2.95 0.56 12.00
N LYS A 64 -2.16 1.64 11.98
CA LYS A 64 -2.12 2.63 13.06
C LYS A 64 -3.46 3.34 13.21
N ASN A 65 -4.06 3.80 12.12
CA ASN A 65 -5.36 4.47 12.11
C ASN A 65 -6.48 3.53 12.61
N PHE A 66 -6.44 2.25 12.23
CA PHE A 66 -7.34 1.23 12.76
C PHE A 66 -7.21 1.10 14.28
N LYS A 67 -5.98 1.00 14.80
CA LYS A 67 -5.70 0.83 16.23
C LYS A 67 -6.08 2.05 17.08
N ILE A 68 -6.10 3.25 16.51
CA ILE A 68 -6.46 4.50 17.23
C ILE A 68 -7.99 4.72 17.26
N GLY A 69 -8.79 3.88 16.57
CA GLY A 69 -10.24 3.84 16.77
C GLY A 69 -11.06 4.93 16.05
N MET A 70 -10.54 5.53 14.97
CA MET A 70 -11.24 6.61 14.23
C MET A 70 -12.26 6.15 13.17
N GLY A 71 -12.51 4.84 13.02
CA GLY A 71 -13.69 4.29 12.33
C GLY A 71 -13.81 4.48 10.81
N HIS A 72 -13.10 5.42 10.18
CA HIS A 72 -13.13 5.65 8.72
C HIS A 72 -11.72 5.43 8.13
N ILE A 73 -11.45 4.24 7.60
CA ILE A 73 -10.09 3.89 7.13
C ILE A 73 -10.02 4.06 5.62
N VAL A 74 -9.73 5.28 5.18
CA VAL A 74 -9.26 5.53 3.82
C VAL A 74 -8.01 6.39 3.93
N VAL A 75 -6.86 5.82 3.58
CA VAL A 75 -5.57 6.52 3.52
C VAL A 75 -5.20 6.64 2.04
N HIS A 76 -5.06 7.87 1.56
CA HIS A 76 -4.57 8.17 0.22
C HIS A 76 -3.13 8.67 0.30
N SER A 77 -2.27 8.18 -0.58
CA SER A 77 -0.99 8.81 -0.90
C SER A 77 -1.08 9.45 -2.29
N ALA A 78 -0.31 10.51 -2.51
CA ALA A 78 -0.26 11.23 -3.78
C ALA A 78 1.18 11.72 -4.03
N PRO A 79 1.58 11.91 -5.30
CA PRO A 79 2.90 12.45 -5.64
C PRO A 79 3.17 13.83 -5.00
N PRO A 80 4.44 14.20 -4.75
CA PRO A 80 4.78 15.52 -4.24
C PRO A 80 4.19 16.64 -5.11
N GLY A 81 3.43 17.55 -4.50
CA GLY A 81 2.77 18.66 -5.20
C GLY A 81 1.34 18.41 -5.69
N MET A 82 0.82 17.18 -5.58
CA MET A 82 -0.55 16.81 -5.99
C MET A 82 -1.52 16.55 -4.82
N ALA A 83 -1.31 17.19 -3.66
CA ALA A 83 -2.11 16.91 -2.46
C ALA A 83 -3.63 16.93 -2.74
N THR A 84 -4.29 15.79 -2.53
CA THR A 84 -5.75 15.67 -2.61
C THR A 84 -6.38 16.50 -1.50
N THR A 85 -7.12 17.54 -1.90
CA THR A 85 -8.00 18.31 -1.00
C THR A 85 -9.12 17.38 -0.53
N GLN A 86 -8.96 16.74 0.63
CA GLN A 86 -10.03 15.94 1.22
C GLN A 86 -11.11 16.90 1.75
N GLN A 87 -12.19 17.09 0.99
CA GLN A 87 -13.40 17.73 1.50
C GLN A 87 -14.04 16.82 2.54
N ALA A 88 -14.14 17.29 3.77
CA ALA A 88 -14.90 16.63 4.82
C ALA A 88 -16.38 16.48 4.37
N PRO A 89 -17.05 15.35 4.68
CA PRO A 89 -18.45 15.19 4.33
C PRO A 89 -19.28 16.28 5.01
N LYS A 90 -20.03 17.06 4.22
CA LYS A 90 -21.04 17.99 4.75
C LYS A 90 -22.06 17.18 5.56
N ARG A 91 -21.98 17.24 6.88
CA ARG A 91 -23.07 16.79 7.76
C ARG A 91 -24.28 17.67 7.50
N SER A 92 -25.24 17.19 6.73
CA SER A 92 -26.60 17.73 6.74
C SER A 92 -27.21 17.43 8.11
N ARG A 93 -27.31 18.44 8.97
CA ARG A 93 -28.15 18.37 10.16
C ARG A 93 -29.61 18.43 9.69
N GLY A 94 -30.33 17.34 9.87
CA GLY A 94 -31.79 17.32 10.01
C GLY A 94 -32.12 17.24 11.48
#